data_AF-A0A4R1LXB4-F1
#
_entry.id   AF-A0A4R1LXB4-F1
#
_cell.length_a   1.000
_cell.length_b   1.000
_cell.length_c   1.000
_cell.angle_alpha   90.00
_cell.angle_beta   90.00
_cell.angle_gamma   90.00
#
_symmetry.space_group_name_H-M   'P 1'
#
loop_
_entity.id
_entity.type
_entity.pdbx_description
1 polymer ?
#
loop_
_entity_poly.entity_id
_entity_poly.type
_entity_poly.pdbx_seq_one_letter_code
_entity_poly.pdbx_strand_id
1 'polypeptide(L)'
;MLTYNERIELKEKLTDGEISLELAKELYWKDYREGQRSWHTKDWKERRAKILKEKCEICDSTDTLTIQHRSHPKKYSDYEREITRKHTQIFKETNSDIDKSEFKKHIVKNYDYIAVPLCTNCGDNRPNKRVRKLPQYRCAVCQHEFDEPIYKSLEELITIFYADEEALDVRDKCFVSKDKWKNNHNLSNIKYWFQREKAKTKNEETIGKEAFLLYLTDDIKYLSFADTITACRRCASNYDLKNMELCPNCKVHYKGIQYPTCIQCLPEDKRKAALEMIEFGKEWHTMHKELGIN
;
A
#
# COMPACT_ATOMS: atom_id res chain seq x y z
N MET A 1 16.71 17.84 -14.17
CA MET A 1 16.76 16.55 -13.44
C MET A 1 18.22 16.23 -13.22
N LEU A 2 18.58 15.81 -12.01
CA LEU A 2 19.94 15.36 -11.71
C LEU A 2 20.31 14.13 -12.56
N THR A 3 21.54 14.14 -13.05
CA THR A 3 22.24 13.00 -13.69
C THR A 3 22.51 11.88 -12.71
N TYR A 4 22.95 10.72 -13.20
CA TYR A 4 23.31 9.59 -12.33
C TYR A 4 24.36 9.94 -11.27
N ASN A 5 25.45 10.60 -11.66
CA ASN A 5 26.54 10.94 -10.73
C ASN A 5 26.11 12.02 -9.72
N GLU A 6 25.36 13.04 -10.17
CA GLU A 6 24.83 14.07 -9.25
C GLU A 6 23.91 13.48 -8.17
N ARG A 7 23.19 12.39 -8.46
CA ARG A 7 22.38 11.69 -7.44
C ARG A 7 23.24 10.92 -6.43
N ILE A 8 24.35 10.33 -6.88
CA ILE A 8 25.32 9.69 -5.99
C ILE A 8 25.92 10.75 -5.05
N GLU A 9 26.42 11.84 -5.61
CA GLU A 9 26.97 12.95 -4.82
C GLU A 9 25.93 13.52 -3.84
N LEU A 10 24.67 13.71 -4.27
CA LEU A 10 23.60 14.17 -3.39
C LEU A 10 23.37 13.21 -2.22
N LYS A 11 23.38 11.89 -2.48
CA LYS A 11 23.21 10.86 -1.45
C LYS A 11 24.39 10.89 -0.47
N GLU A 12 25.62 10.99 -0.94
CA GLU A 12 26.83 11.06 -0.11
C GLU A 12 26.78 12.29 0.79
N LYS A 13 26.58 13.48 0.22
CA LYS A 13 26.44 14.74 0.99
C LYS A 13 25.38 14.68 2.06
N LEU A 14 24.22 14.08 1.76
CA LEU A 14 23.15 13.91 2.75
C LEU A 14 23.51 12.88 3.83
N THR A 15 24.21 11.81 3.45
CA THR A 15 24.66 10.77 4.39
C THR A 15 25.66 11.34 5.38
N ASP A 16 26.66 12.08 4.88
CA ASP A 16 27.74 12.68 5.66
C ASP A 16 27.30 13.91 6.45
N GLY A 17 26.09 14.42 6.20
CA GLY A 17 25.52 15.56 6.90
C GLY A 17 26.02 16.92 6.39
N GLU A 18 26.63 16.96 5.20
CA GLU A 18 27.06 18.20 4.54
C GLU A 18 25.87 19.07 4.11
N ILE A 19 24.72 18.45 3.82
CA ILE A 19 23.48 19.13 3.44
C ILE A 19 22.31 18.66 4.31
N SER A 20 21.36 19.57 4.56
CA SER A 20 20.11 19.24 5.24
C SER A 20 19.17 18.42 4.34
N LEU A 21 18.23 17.70 4.96
CA LEU A 21 17.19 16.99 4.23
C LEU A 21 16.39 17.92 3.32
N GLU A 22 16.00 19.09 3.83
CA GLU A 22 15.21 20.07 3.09
C GLU A 22 15.93 20.52 1.81
N LEU A 23 17.21 20.91 1.94
CA LEU A 23 18.04 21.30 0.80
C LEU A 23 18.22 20.14 -0.18
N ALA A 24 18.44 18.91 0.31
CA ALA A 24 18.62 17.75 -0.55
C ALA A 24 17.35 17.45 -1.38
N LYS A 25 16.17 17.57 -0.76
CA LYS A 25 14.88 17.43 -1.43
C LYS A 25 14.68 18.52 -2.49
N GLU A 26 14.96 19.77 -2.14
CA GLU A 26 14.88 20.89 -3.07
C GLU A 26 15.78 20.67 -4.29
N LEU A 27 17.06 20.35 -4.07
CA LEU A 27 18.02 20.08 -5.14
C LEU A 27 17.58 18.92 -6.06
N TYR A 28 16.98 17.88 -5.49
CA TYR A 28 16.51 16.72 -6.25
C TYR A 28 15.30 17.06 -7.15
N TRP A 29 14.33 17.82 -6.62
CA TRP A 29 13.07 18.11 -7.31
C TRP A 29 13.02 19.45 -8.06
N LYS A 30 14.01 20.34 -7.91
CA LYS A 30 14.01 21.69 -8.54
C LYS A 30 13.68 21.70 -10.04
N ASP A 31 14.16 20.69 -10.76
CA ASP A 31 14.02 20.56 -12.21
C ASP A 31 13.03 19.46 -12.62
N TYR A 32 12.17 19.01 -11.70
CA TYR A 32 11.17 18.00 -11.99
C TYR A 32 9.98 18.64 -12.71
N ARG A 33 9.73 18.19 -13.94
CA ARG A 33 8.51 18.54 -14.70
C ARG A 33 7.61 17.33 -14.80
N GLU A 34 6.31 17.53 -14.66
CA GLU A 34 5.33 16.47 -14.83
C GLU A 34 5.48 15.81 -16.22
N GLY A 35 5.50 14.48 -16.26
CA GLY A 35 5.76 13.71 -17.48
C GLY A 35 7.23 13.61 -17.91
N GLN A 36 8.16 14.33 -17.26
CA GLN A 36 9.59 14.20 -17.53
C GLN A 36 10.13 12.92 -16.87
N ARG A 37 10.76 12.07 -17.69
CA ARG A 37 11.26 10.77 -17.29
C ARG A 37 12.77 10.70 -17.47
N SER A 38 13.44 9.91 -16.63
CA SER A 38 14.91 9.79 -16.66
C SER A 38 15.42 9.37 -18.04
N TRP A 39 14.69 8.51 -18.77
CA TRP A 39 15.08 8.05 -20.11
C TRP A 39 14.96 9.10 -21.22
N HIS A 40 14.37 10.26 -20.96
CA HIS A 40 14.39 11.39 -21.90
C HIS A 40 15.69 12.21 -21.81
N THR A 41 16.45 12.06 -20.72
CA THR A 41 17.67 12.85 -20.48
C THR A 41 18.84 12.43 -21.37
N LYS A 42 19.75 13.38 -21.64
CA LYS A 42 20.97 13.12 -22.40
C LYS A 42 21.88 12.12 -21.69
N ASP A 43 22.11 12.30 -20.38
CA ASP A 43 22.87 11.37 -19.52
C ASP A 43 22.40 9.92 -19.68
N TRP A 44 21.08 9.69 -19.56
CA TRP A 44 20.54 8.34 -19.67
C TRP A 44 20.74 7.75 -21.08
N LYS A 45 20.53 8.54 -22.14
CA LYS A 45 20.72 8.08 -23.54
C LYS A 45 22.17 7.69 -23.82
N GLU A 46 23.13 8.48 -23.34
CA GLU A 46 24.56 8.22 -23.49
C GLU A 46 25.00 6.97 -22.74
N ARG A 47 24.55 6.80 -21.49
CA ARG A 47 24.86 5.59 -20.71
C ARG A 47 24.18 4.36 -21.29
N ARG A 48 22.93 4.47 -21.76
CA ARG A 48 22.23 3.39 -22.47
C ARG A 48 23.01 2.90 -23.67
N ALA A 49 23.53 3.81 -24.50
CA ALA A 49 24.24 3.44 -25.72
C ALA A 49 25.48 2.55 -25.45
N LYS A 50 26.10 2.68 -24.27
CA LYS A 50 27.28 1.90 -23.87
C LYS A 50 26.96 0.47 -23.44
N ILE A 51 25.74 0.20 -22.98
CA ILE A 51 25.35 -1.09 -22.40
C ILE A 51 24.39 -1.89 -23.26
N LEU A 52 23.72 -1.24 -24.21
CA LEU A 52 22.79 -1.89 -25.10
C LEU A 52 23.56 -2.88 -25.99
N LYS A 53 23.20 -4.16 -25.90
CA LYS A 53 23.83 -5.22 -26.69
C LYS A 53 23.30 -5.20 -28.13
N GLU A 54 23.98 -5.93 -29.01
CA GLU A 54 23.59 -6.06 -30.43
C GLU A 54 22.35 -6.93 -30.65
N LYS A 55 22.00 -7.78 -29.67
CA LYS A 55 20.89 -8.74 -29.75
C LYS A 55 20.07 -8.76 -28.46
N CYS A 56 18.81 -9.13 -28.60
CA CYS A 56 17.93 -9.42 -27.49
C CYS A 56 18.42 -10.64 -26.71
N GLU A 57 18.61 -10.49 -25.40
CA GLU A 57 19.08 -11.56 -24.51
C GLU A 57 18.03 -12.65 -24.24
N ILE A 58 16.79 -12.47 -24.70
CA ILE A 58 15.69 -13.43 -24.52
C ILE A 58 15.46 -14.26 -25.79
N CYS A 59 15.48 -13.64 -26.98
CA CYS A 59 15.12 -14.30 -28.24
C CYS A 59 16.11 -14.09 -29.38
N ASP A 60 17.29 -13.52 -29.11
CA ASP A 60 18.37 -13.27 -30.08
C ASP A 60 18.02 -12.34 -31.25
N SER A 61 16.81 -11.77 -31.27
CA SER A 61 16.37 -10.80 -32.27
C SER A 61 17.24 -9.54 -32.25
N THR A 62 17.52 -9.00 -33.44
CA THR A 62 18.17 -7.71 -33.69
C THR A 62 17.16 -6.59 -33.98
N ASP A 63 15.86 -6.84 -33.81
CA ASP A 63 14.80 -5.83 -33.92
C ASP A 63 15.01 -4.72 -32.88
N THR A 64 14.19 -3.64 -32.92
CA THR A 64 14.29 -2.51 -31.98
C THR A 64 14.55 -2.96 -30.52
N LEU A 65 15.79 -2.73 -30.07
CA LEU A 65 16.27 -3.12 -28.75
C LEU A 65 16.06 -2.02 -27.72
N THR A 66 15.70 -2.40 -26.51
CA THR A 66 15.57 -1.53 -25.36
C THR A 66 16.26 -2.13 -24.15
N ILE A 67 16.56 -1.28 -23.17
CA ILE A 67 16.92 -1.72 -21.83
C ILE A 67 15.61 -2.07 -21.12
N GLN A 68 15.50 -3.32 -20.68
CA GLN A 68 14.42 -3.77 -19.82
C GLN A 68 14.94 -3.82 -18.38
N HIS A 69 14.32 -3.06 -17.49
CA HIS A 69 14.59 -3.14 -16.06
C HIS A 69 13.84 -4.33 -15.45
N ARG A 70 14.48 -5.05 -14.52
CA ARG A 70 13.85 -6.12 -13.73
C ARG A 70 13.30 -5.62 -12.40
N SER A 71 13.71 -4.42 -11.97
CA SER A 71 13.23 -3.76 -10.77
C SER A 71 12.93 -2.29 -11.07
N HIS A 72 11.81 -1.80 -10.55
CA HIS A 72 11.43 -0.40 -10.63
C HIS A 72 11.49 0.25 -9.24
N PRO A 73 11.92 1.52 -9.15
CA PRO A 73 12.02 2.19 -7.88
C PRO A 73 10.64 2.42 -7.27
N LYS A 74 10.52 2.25 -5.95
CA LYS A 74 9.31 2.60 -5.20
C LYS A 74 9.14 4.12 -5.16
N LYS A 75 7.90 4.59 -4.90
CA LYS A 75 7.67 6.02 -4.66
C LYS A 75 8.25 6.41 -3.30
N TYR A 76 8.72 7.65 -3.17
CA TYR A 76 9.18 8.20 -1.89
C TYR A 76 8.13 8.04 -0.76
N SER A 77 6.86 8.26 -1.07
CA SER A 77 5.76 8.11 -0.10
C SER A 77 5.59 6.68 0.43
N ASP A 78 5.98 5.66 -0.35
CA ASP A 78 5.96 4.28 0.11
C ASP A 78 7.06 4.04 1.16
N TYR A 79 8.28 4.55 0.92
CA TYR A 79 9.37 4.51 1.90
C TYR A 79 9.03 5.29 3.16
N GLU A 80 8.52 6.52 3.03
CA GLU A 80 8.12 7.34 4.17
C GLU A 80 7.05 6.63 5.02
N ARG A 81 6.08 5.96 4.38
CA ARG A 81 5.06 5.16 5.07
C ARG A 81 5.67 3.96 5.82
N GLU A 82 6.58 3.22 5.19
CA GLU A 82 7.27 2.07 5.79
C GLU A 82 8.12 2.49 7.00
N ILE A 83 8.92 3.55 6.86
CA ILE A 83 9.76 4.07 7.96
C ILE A 83 8.90 4.65 9.09
N THR A 84 7.86 5.43 8.78
CA THR A 84 6.93 5.94 9.80
C THR A 84 6.30 4.80 10.60
N ARG A 85 5.93 3.68 9.95
CA ARG A 85 5.37 2.50 10.65
C ARG A 85 6.39 1.90 11.63
N LYS A 86 7.67 1.80 11.24
CA LYS A 86 8.75 1.33 12.13
C LYS A 86 8.91 2.23 13.35
N HIS A 87 8.99 3.54 13.15
CA HIS A 87 9.08 4.49 14.28
C HIS A 87 7.83 4.50 15.15
N THR A 88 6.65 4.29 14.57
CA THR A 88 5.41 4.14 15.34
C THR A 88 5.46 2.89 16.23
N GLN A 89 5.99 1.78 15.71
CA GLN A 89 6.17 0.55 16.48
C GLN A 89 7.16 0.74 17.64
N ILE A 90 8.32 1.36 17.38
CA ILE A 90 9.30 1.71 18.42
C ILE A 90 8.68 2.64 19.47
N PHE A 91 7.87 3.62 19.04
CA PHE A 91 7.18 4.53 19.94
C PHE A 91 6.23 3.79 20.87
N LYS A 92 5.45 2.83 20.34
CA LYS A 92 4.57 1.96 21.15
C LYS A 92 5.34 1.14 22.18
N GLU A 93 6.50 0.61 21.80
CA GLU A 93 7.33 -0.25 22.66
C GLU A 93 8.09 0.54 23.74
N THR A 94 8.39 1.82 23.51
CA THR A 94 9.25 2.63 24.40
C THR A 94 8.50 3.68 25.24
N ASN A 95 7.28 4.07 24.88
CA ASN A 95 6.47 5.06 25.60
C ASN A 95 5.00 4.65 25.57
N SER A 96 4.64 3.67 26.38
CA SER A 96 3.40 2.90 26.21
C SER A 96 2.12 3.53 26.75
N ASP A 97 2.15 4.70 27.39
CA ASP A 97 0.90 5.35 27.83
C ASP A 97 0.78 6.77 27.31
N ILE A 98 -0.16 6.94 26.38
CA ILE A 98 -0.72 8.26 26.07
C ILE A 98 -1.52 8.66 27.29
N ASP A 99 -1.33 9.87 27.79
CA ASP A 99 -2.15 10.39 28.87
C ASP A 99 -3.64 10.40 28.49
N LYS A 100 -4.50 9.92 29.39
CA LYS A 100 -5.95 9.80 29.16
C LYS A 100 -6.58 11.13 28.80
N SER A 101 -6.17 12.22 29.46
CA SER A 101 -6.69 13.58 29.20
C SER A 101 -6.27 14.08 27.83
N GLU A 102 -5.02 13.83 27.43
CA GLU A 102 -4.52 14.16 26.11
C GLU A 102 -5.25 13.38 25.01
N PHE A 103 -5.46 12.07 25.20
CA PHE A 103 -6.20 11.25 24.25
C PHE A 103 -7.65 11.70 24.11
N LYS A 104 -8.31 12.02 25.23
CA LYS A 104 -9.66 12.58 25.23
C LYS A 104 -9.73 13.89 24.43
N LYS A 105 -8.78 14.80 24.64
CA LYS A 105 -8.70 16.06 23.88
C LYS A 105 -8.55 15.80 22.39
N HIS A 106 -7.71 14.83 21.99
CA HIS A 106 -7.56 14.43 20.60
C HIS A 106 -8.87 13.90 20.00
N ILE A 107 -9.59 13.02 20.72
CA ILE A 107 -10.88 12.48 20.26
C ILE A 107 -11.89 13.60 20.04
N VAL A 108 -12.11 14.44 21.05
CA VAL A 108 -13.10 15.54 21.00
C VAL A 108 -12.80 16.50 19.85
N LYS A 109 -11.50 16.76 19.60
CA LYS A 109 -11.08 17.63 18.50
C LYS A 109 -11.41 17.03 17.14
N ASN A 110 -11.09 15.75 16.92
CA ASN A 110 -11.00 15.16 15.57
C ASN A 110 -12.15 14.20 15.20
N TYR A 111 -12.99 13.79 16.16
CA TYR A 111 -14.02 12.79 15.95
C TYR A 111 -15.35 13.20 16.57
N ASP A 112 -16.45 12.76 15.95
CA ASP A 112 -17.79 12.81 16.49
C ASP A 112 -18.12 11.44 17.11
N TYR A 113 -18.55 11.44 18.38
CA TYR A 113 -18.96 10.22 19.08
C TYR A 113 -20.46 9.96 18.86
N ILE A 114 -20.79 8.80 18.31
CA ILE A 114 -22.16 8.33 18.10
C ILE A 114 -22.42 7.20 19.09
N ALA A 115 -23.17 7.49 20.15
CA ALA A 115 -23.43 6.52 21.20
C ALA A 115 -24.15 5.28 20.69
N VAL A 116 -23.67 4.10 21.11
CA VAL A 116 -24.25 2.81 20.76
C VAL A 116 -25.38 2.48 21.74
N PRO A 117 -26.59 2.14 21.24
CA PRO A 117 -27.70 1.78 22.12
C PRO A 117 -27.43 0.42 22.80
N LEU A 118 -27.62 0.37 24.10
CA LEU A 118 -27.45 -0.83 24.93
C LEU A 118 -28.80 -1.32 25.46
N CYS A 119 -28.91 -2.64 25.64
CA CYS A 119 -30.06 -3.24 26.29
C CYS A 119 -30.13 -2.88 27.77
N THR A 120 -31.29 -2.42 28.22
CA THR A 120 -31.59 -2.07 29.62
C THR A 120 -31.47 -3.24 30.60
N ASN A 121 -31.66 -4.48 30.13
CA ASN A 121 -31.64 -5.67 30.98
C ASN A 121 -30.28 -6.37 31.04
N CYS A 122 -29.60 -6.55 29.90
CA CYS A 122 -28.35 -7.33 29.84
C CYS A 122 -27.13 -6.56 29.33
N GLY A 123 -27.26 -5.29 28.97
CA GLY A 123 -26.14 -4.46 28.50
C GLY A 123 -25.60 -4.79 27.10
N ASP A 124 -26.20 -5.74 26.36
CA ASP A 124 -25.77 -6.06 24.99
C ASP A 124 -25.95 -4.87 24.05
N ASN A 125 -24.96 -4.65 23.17
CA ASN A 125 -24.83 -3.51 22.27
C ASN A 125 -25.50 -3.72 20.89
N ARG A 126 -26.26 -4.80 20.70
CA ARG A 126 -26.98 -5.10 19.45
C ARG A 126 -28.50 -5.18 19.65
N PRO A 127 -29.16 -4.17 20.24
CA PRO A 127 -30.61 -4.14 20.24
C PRO A 127 -31.14 -3.82 18.84
N ASN A 128 -32.13 -4.60 18.40
CA ASN A 128 -32.80 -4.37 17.13
C ASN A 128 -33.82 -3.23 17.28
N LYS A 129 -33.68 -2.18 16.46
CA LYS A 129 -34.66 -1.09 16.39
C LYS A 129 -35.84 -1.49 15.51
N ARG A 130 -37.04 -1.52 16.09
CA ARG A 130 -38.31 -1.87 15.44
C ARG A 130 -38.98 -0.59 14.94
N VAL A 131 -39.33 -0.56 13.64
CA VAL A 131 -39.92 0.62 13.00
C VAL A 131 -41.43 0.73 13.25
N ARG A 132 -42.13 -0.40 13.32
CA ARG A 132 -43.61 -0.46 13.35
C ARG A 132 -44.22 -0.94 14.67
N LYS A 133 -43.40 -1.50 15.57
CA LYS A 133 -43.87 -2.12 16.82
C LYS A 133 -43.32 -1.37 18.02
N LEU A 134 -44.15 -1.23 19.05
CA LEU A 134 -43.74 -0.80 20.38
C LEU A 134 -43.64 -2.02 21.30
N PRO A 135 -42.67 -2.06 22.23
CA PRO A 135 -41.59 -1.08 22.44
C PRO A 135 -40.59 -0.92 21.27
N GLN A 136 -39.97 0.26 21.11
CA GLN A 136 -39.14 0.55 19.92
C GLN A 136 -37.92 -0.37 19.75
N TYR A 137 -37.37 -0.93 20.82
CA TYR A 137 -36.20 -1.81 20.77
C TYR A 137 -36.51 -3.22 21.30
N ARG A 138 -35.79 -4.19 20.75
CA ARG A 138 -35.77 -5.57 21.25
C ARG A 138 -34.34 -6.10 21.26
N CYS A 139 -33.87 -6.56 22.41
CA CYS A 139 -32.53 -7.14 22.53
C CYS A 139 -32.42 -8.44 21.72
N ALA A 140 -31.35 -8.59 20.94
CA ALA A 140 -31.10 -9.82 20.19
C ALA A 140 -30.73 -11.02 21.08
N VAL A 141 -30.19 -10.77 22.27
CA VAL A 141 -29.70 -11.80 23.20
C VAL A 141 -30.79 -12.21 24.20
N CYS A 142 -31.22 -11.30 25.07
CA CYS A 142 -32.16 -11.63 26.15
C CYS A 142 -33.63 -11.44 25.77
N GLN A 143 -33.94 -11.02 24.53
CA GLN A 143 -35.29 -10.78 24.01
C GLN A 143 -36.12 -9.72 24.76
N HIS A 144 -35.53 -9.01 25.72
CA HIS A 144 -36.18 -7.92 26.44
C HIS A 144 -36.56 -6.79 25.49
N GLU A 145 -37.78 -6.27 25.65
CA GLU A 145 -38.36 -5.20 24.85
C GLU A 145 -38.43 -3.92 25.67
N PHE A 146 -37.98 -2.81 25.09
CA PHE A 146 -37.85 -1.52 25.79
C PHE A 146 -37.92 -0.36 24.78
N ASP A 147 -38.34 0.83 25.24
CA ASP A 147 -38.48 2.01 24.39
C ASP A 147 -37.21 2.87 24.37
N GLU A 148 -36.57 3.03 25.53
CA GLU A 148 -35.37 3.84 25.69
C GLU A 148 -34.15 2.95 26.01
N PRO A 149 -33.15 2.87 25.12
CA PRO A 149 -31.89 2.19 25.39
C PRO A 149 -31.03 2.97 26.38
N ILE A 150 -30.09 2.26 27.02
CA ILE A 150 -29.02 2.87 27.80
C ILE A 150 -27.87 3.24 26.85
N TYR A 151 -27.12 4.29 27.16
CA TYR A 151 -25.94 4.70 26.40
C TYR A 151 -24.76 4.92 27.33
N LYS A 152 -23.55 4.59 26.87
CA LYS A 152 -22.32 4.99 27.54
C LYS A 152 -21.90 6.39 27.08
N SER A 153 -21.50 7.22 28.03
CA SER A 153 -20.83 8.48 27.75
C SER A 153 -19.43 8.24 27.18
N LEU A 154 -18.89 9.27 26.53
CA LEU A 154 -17.52 9.25 26.03
C LEU A 154 -16.50 9.00 27.17
N GLU A 155 -16.70 9.60 28.34
CA GLU A 155 -15.79 9.45 29.47
C GLU A 155 -15.80 8.01 30.00
N GLU A 156 -16.96 7.37 30.07
CA GLU A 156 -17.08 5.97 30.47
C GLU A 156 -16.36 5.06 29.47
N LEU A 157 -16.56 5.25 28.17
CA LEU A 157 -15.87 4.44 27.15
C LEU A 157 -14.35 4.60 27.19
N ILE A 158 -13.84 5.83 27.35
CA ILE A 158 -12.40 6.07 27.48
C ILE A 158 -11.88 5.42 28.78
N THR A 159 -12.63 5.47 29.88
CA THR A 159 -12.24 4.82 31.14
C THR A 159 -12.15 3.31 30.98
N ILE A 160 -13.16 2.69 30.34
CA ILE A 160 -13.16 1.26 30.04
C ILE A 160 -11.96 0.90 29.17
N PHE A 161 -11.68 1.68 28.13
CA PHE A 161 -10.58 1.41 27.20
C PHE A 161 -9.20 1.41 27.88
N TYR A 162 -8.97 2.30 28.84
CA TYR A 162 -7.70 2.30 29.59
C TYR A 162 -7.62 1.20 30.65
N ALA A 163 -8.76 0.66 31.09
CA ALA A 163 -8.80 -0.49 32.00
C ALA A 163 -8.64 -1.82 31.24
N ASP A 164 -9.28 -1.94 30.08
CA ASP A 164 -9.27 -3.10 29.20
C ASP A 164 -9.50 -2.68 27.74
N GLU A 165 -8.42 -2.65 26.94
CA GLU A 165 -8.48 -2.30 25.52
C GLU A 165 -9.26 -3.33 24.67
N GLU A 166 -9.45 -4.54 25.20
CA GLU A 166 -10.11 -5.65 24.52
C GLU A 166 -11.58 -5.79 24.92
N ALA A 167 -12.07 -4.95 25.84
CA ALA A 167 -13.47 -4.93 26.28
C ALA A 167 -14.42 -4.81 25.08
N LEU A 168 -15.55 -5.53 25.13
CA LEU A 168 -16.52 -5.53 24.02
C LEU A 168 -17.04 -4.12 23.70
N ASP A 169 -17.24 -3.30 24.74
CA ASP A 169 -17.75 -1.92 24.62
C ASP A 169 -16.88 -0.98 23.78
N VAL A 170 -15.57 -1.24 23.69
CA VAL A 170 -14.61 -0.33 23.04
C VAL A 170 -14.26 -0.76 21.63
N ARG A 171 -14.75 -1.94 21.20
CA ARG A 171 -14.55 -2.47 19.84
C ARG A 171 -15.45 -1.83 18.81
N ASP A 172 -16.58 -1.28 19.25
CA ASP A 172 -17.56 -0.63 18.39
C ASP A 172 -16.96 0.55 17.63
N LYS A 173 -17.29 0.64 16.34
CA LYS A 173 -16.85 1.74 15.47
C LYS A 173 -17.75 2.96 15.62
N CYS A 174 -17.86 3.46 16.84
CA CYS A 174 -18.78 4.53 17.25
C CYS A 174 -18.19 5.95 17.13
N PHE A 175 -16.99 6.10 16.55
CA PHE A 175 -16.34 7.38 16.33
C PHE A 175 -16.24 7.70 14.84
N VAL A 176 -16.83 8.81 14.40
CA VAL A 176 -16.79 9.25 13.01
C VAL A 176 -15.74 10.34 12.86
N SER A 177 -14.79 10.20 11.92
CA SER A 177 -13.81 11.25 11.66
C SER A 177 -14.47 12.54 11.18
N LYS A 178 -13.98 13.70 11.64
CA LYS A 178 -14.44 15.02 11.17
C LYS A 178 -13.82 15.45 9.85
N ASP A 179 -12.99 14.60 9.24
CA ASP A 179 -12.41 14.85 7.93
C ASP A 179 -13.45 14.67 6.81
N LYS A 180 -13.03 14.92 5.56
CA LYS A 180 -13.89 14.80 4.38
C LYS A 180 -14.46 13.39 4.19
N TRP A 181 -13.80 12.37 4.73
CA TRP A 181 -14.13 10.97 4.46
C TRP A 181 -15.14 10.39 5.46
N LYS A 182 -15.24 10.96 6.67
CA LYS A 182 -16.19 10.54 7.71
C LYS A 182 -16.14 9.03 7.98
N ASN A 183 -14.94 8.51 8.17
CA ASN A 183 -14.70 7.09 8.43
C ASN A 183 -15.10 6.72 9.86
N ASN A 184 -15.60 5.50 10.04
CA ASN A 184 -15.96 4.97 11.35
C ASN A 184 -14.76 4.25 11.99
N HIS A 185 -14.45 4.63 13.23
CA HIS A 185 -13.32 4.16 14.03
C HIS A 185 -13.78 3.70 15.41
N ASN A 186 -12.96 2.84 16.01
CA ASN A 186 -13.02 2.49 17.43
C ASN A 186 -11.81 3.11 18.17
N LEU A 187 -11.78 3.00 19.49
CA LEU A 187 -10.74 3.67 20.30
C LEU A 187 -9.33 3.16 19.99
N SER A 188 -9.14 1.85 19.74
CA SER A 188 -7.83 1.29 19.40
C SER A 188 -7.28 1.84 18.08
N ASN A 189 -8.14 1.99 17.07
CA ASN A 189 -7.76 2.61 15.80
C ASN A 189 -7.35 4.08 15.99
N ILE A 190 -8.12 4.85 16.77
CA ILE A 190 -7.80 6.25 17.08
C ILE A 190 -6.47 6.33 17.84
N LYS A 191 -6.26 5.50 18.87
CA LYS A 191 -5.01 5.44 19.65
C LYS A 191 -3.83 5.19 18.72
N TYR A 192 -3.95 4.22 17.80
CA TYR A 192 -2.90 3.94 16.81
C TYR A 192 -2.57 5.14 15.92
N TRP A 193 -3.57 5.81 15.36
CA TRP A 193 -3.34 7.00 14.51
C TRP A 193 -2.70 8.13 15.30
N PHE A 194 -3.15 8.36 16.54
CA PHE A 194 -2.58 9.38 17.39
C PHE A 194 -1.11 9.10 17.77
N GLN A 195 -0.79 7.84 18.10
CA GLN A 195 0.60 7.40 18.32
C GLN A 195 1.46 7.60 17.07
N ARG A 196 0.90 7.28 15.89
CA ARG A 196 1.60 7.48 14.62
C ARG A 196 1.89 8.94 14.34
N GLU A 197 0.93 9.84 14.61
CA GLU A 197 1.14 11.29 14.49
C GLU A 197 2.25 11.77 15.43
N LYS A 198 2.19 11.38 16.71
CA LYS A 198 3.24 11.71 17.68
C LYS A 198 4.63 11.20 17.27
N ALA A 199 4.71 9.93 16.84
CA ALA A 199 5.95 9.34 16.38
C ALA A 199 6.51 10.07 15.15
N LYS A 200 5.63 10.46 14.22
CA LYS A 200 5.99 11.23 13.03
C LYS A 200 6.52 12.62 13.42
N THR A 201 5.82 13.36 14.26
CA THR A 201 6.26 14.70 14.69
C THR A 201 7.55 14.64 15.50
N LYS A 202 7.70 13.66 16.39
CA LYS A 202 8.91 13.51 17.22
C LYS A 202 10.16 13.19 16.40
N ASN A 203 10.01 12.37 15.34
CA ASN A 203 11.14 11.87 14.55
C ASN A 203 11.06 12.35 13.09
N GLU A 204 10.48 13.52 12.84
CA GLU A 204 10.17 13.97 11.47
C GLU A 204 11.41 14.01 10.58
N GLU A 205 12.48 14.62 11.08
CA GLU A 205 13.75 14.74 10.36
C GLU A 205 14.39 13.37 10.12
N THR A 206 14.44 12.51 11.14
CA THR A 206 15.02 11.15 11.05
C THR A 206 14.25 10.29 10.05
N ILE A 207 12.92 10.24 10.17
CA ILE A 207 12.03 9.50 9.25
C ILE A 207 12.23 10.00 7.83
N GLY A 208 12.25 11.33 7.65
CA GLY A 208 12.42 11.95 6.35
C GLY A 208 13.79 11.64 5.73
N LYS A 209 14.86 11.69 6.52
CA LYS A 209 16.23 11.40 6.07
C LYS A 209 16.38 9.93 5.68
N GLU A 210 15.94 9.01 6.52
CA GLU A 210 15.98 7.57 6.22
C GLU A 210 15.18 7.22 4.96
N ALA A 211 13.94 7.71 4.87
CA ALA A 211 13.09 7.46 3.71
C ALA A 211 13.70 8.02 2.42
N PHE A 212 14.29 9.21 2.47
CA PHE A 212 14.89 9.84 1.30
C PHE A 212 16.20 9.15 0.87
N LEU A 213 17.04 8.71 1.81
CA LEU A 213 18.24 7.93 1.51
C LEU A 213 17.90 6.57 0.86
N LEU A 214 16.86 5.90 1.32
CA LEU A 214 16.36 4.66 0.69
C LEU A 214 15.84 4.92 -0.71
N TYR A 215 15.05 5.98 -0.88
CA TYR A 215 14.56 6.39 -2.19
C TYR A 215 15.70 6.72 -3.17
N LEU A 216 16.70 7.50 -2.75
CA LEU A 216 17.89 7.79 -3.57
C LEU A 216 18.66 6.52 -3.91
N THR A 217 18.79 5.58 -2.96
CA THR A 217 19.48 4.30 -3.22
C THR A 217 18.78 3.48 -4.29
N ASP A 218 17.46 3.38 -4.23
CA ASP A 218 16.65 2.63 -5.18
C ASP A 218 16.64 3.29 -6.58
N ASP A 219 16.56 4.62 -6.61
CA ASP A 219 16.62 5.38 -7.85
C ASP A 219 18.02 5.34 -8.50
N ILE A 220 19.10 5.46 -7.73
CA ILE A 220 20.48 5.25 -8.19
C ILE A 220 20.64 3.83 -8.74
N LYS A 221 20.13 2.82 -8.02
CA LYS A 221 20.16 1.43 -8.49
C LYS A 221 19.44 1.28 -9.82
N TYR A 222 18.25 1.86 -9.97
CA TYR A 222 17.54 1.88 -11.24
C TYR A 222 18.39 2.53 -12.35
N LEU A 223 18.96 3.71 -12.09
CA LEU A 223 19.77 4.42 -13.07
C LEU A 223 21.10 3.74 -13.38
N SER A 224 21.67 2.95 -12.48
CA SER A 224 22.95 2.24 -12.69
C SER A 224 22.87 1.20 -13.81
N PHE A 225 21.66 0.77 -14.19
CA PHE A 225 21.40 -0.33 -15.11
C PHE A 225 21.89 -1.72 -14.63
N ALA A 226 22.25 -1.86 -13.36
CA ALA A 226 22.73 -3.14 -12.79
C ALA A 226 21.72 -4.29 -12.99
N ASP A 227 20.43 -4.02 -12.79
CA ASP A 227 19.35 -5.01 -12.91
C ASP A 227 18.61 -4.91 -14.25
N THR A 228 19.38 -4.87 -15.34
CA THR A 228 18.81 -4.72 -16.70
C THR A 228 19.26 -5.79 -17.67
N ILE A 229 18.45 -5.98 -18.71
CA ILE A 229 18.80 -6.78 -19.89
C ILE A 229 18.49 -5.99 -21.15
N THR A 230 19.17 -6.33 -22.24
CA THR A 230 18.80 -5.90 -23.59
C THR A 230 17.67 -6.79 -24.10
N ALA A 231 16.48 -6.21 -24.30
CA ALA A 231 15.31 -6.92 -24.80
C ALA A 231 14.80 -6.26 -26.09
N CYS A 232 14.31 -7.05 -27.05
CA CYS A 232 13.56 -6.49 -28.16
C CYS A 232 12.19 -5.98 -27.66
N ARG A 233 11.60 -5.05 -28.40
CA ARG A 233 10.28 -4.47 -28.07
C ARG A 233 9.22 -5.52 -27.75
N ARG A 234 9.21 -6.65 -28.47
CA ARG A 234 8.26 -7.75 -28.25
C ARG A 234 8.46 -8.43 -26.90
N CYS A 235 9.70 -8.75 -26.52
CA CYS A 235 10.00 -9.38 -25.24
C CYS A 235 9.70 -8.44 -24.07
N ALA A 236 10.14 -7.18 -24.16
CA ALA A 236 9.84 -6.14 -23.16
C ALA A 236 8.33 -5.97 -22.96
N SER A 237 7.58 -5.81 -24.05
CA SER A 237 6.12 -5.61 -24.00
C SER A 237 5.37 -6.81 -23.40
N ASN A 238 5.74 -8.05 -23.71
CA ASN A 238 5.09 -9.21 -23.11
C ASN A 238 5.39 -9.33 -21.61
N TYR A 239 6.60 -8.95 -21.19
CA TYR A 239 6.96 -8.93 -19.77
C TYR A 239 6.14 -7.87 -19.03
N ASP A 240 6.18 -6.61 -19.49
CA ASP A 240 5.57 -5.47 -18.80
C ASP A 240 4.04 -5.48 -18.83
N LEU A 241 3.43 -5.83 -19.98
CA LEU A 241 1.99 -5.71 -20.17
C LEU A 241 1.23 -6.99 -19.91
N LYS A 242 1.87 -8.15 -20.10
CA LYS A 242 1.19 -9.45 -20.02
C LYS A 242 1.72 -10.35 -18.91
N ASN A 243 2.78 -9.93 -18.21
CA ASN A 243 3.44 -10.75 -17.19
C ASN A 243 3.85 -12.12 -17.78
N MET A 244 4.41 -12.11 -18.99
CA MET A 244 4.82 -13.29 -19.73
C MET A 244 6.28 -13.23 -20.17
N GLU A 245 6.94 -14.38 -20.18
CA GLU A 245 8.29 -14.54 -20.72
C GLU A 245 8.36 -15.67 -21.74
N LEU A 246 9.42 -15.67 -22.56
CA LEU A 246 9.61 -16.69 -23.58
C LEU A 246 9.88 -18.05 -22.92
N CYS A 247 9.23 -19.10 -23.41
CA CYS A 247 9.42 -20.43 -22.84
C CYS A 247 10.87 -20.89 -23.00
N PRO A 248 11.54 -21.32 -21.92
CA PRO A 248 12.94 -21.74 -21.98
C PRO A 248 13.14 -23.02 -22.80
N ASN A 249 12.10 -23.86 -22.92
CA ASN A 249 12.19 -25.15 -23.62
C ASN A 249 12.08 -24.98 -25.15
N CYS A 250 10.97 -24.40 -25.64
CA CYS A 250 10.77 -24.25 -27.10
C CYS A 250 11.31 -22.96 -27.69
N LYS A 251 11.53 -21.90 -26.90
CA LYS A 251 11.91 -20.55 -27.36
C LYS A 251 10.96 -19.93 -28.41
N VAL A 252 9.75 -20.46 -28.55
CA VAL A 252 8.75 -19.99 -29.53
C VAL A 252 7.56 -19.34 -28.82
N HIS A 253 7.00 -20.03 -27.83
CA HIS A 253 5.78 -19.57 -27.15
C HIS A 253 6.10 -18.82 -25.87
N TYR A 254 5.32 -17.77 -25.59
CA TYR A 254 5.35 -17.10 -24.29
C TYR A 254 4.54 -17.87 -23.26
N LYS A 255 4.97 -17.82 -22.00
CA LYS A 255 4.31 -18.42 -20.85
C LYS A 255 4.18 -17.38 -19.73
N GLY A 256 3.22 -17.54 -18.82
CA GLY A 256 3.13 -16.69 -17.63
C GLY A 256 4.34 -16.90 -16.73
N ILE A 257 4.89 -15.84 -16.13
CA ILE A 257 6.15 -15.90 -15.35
C ILE A 257 6.13 -17.00 -14.27
N GLN A 258 4.97 -17.23 -13.66
CA GLN A 258 4.76 -18.24 -12.62
C GLN A 258 4.93 -19.71 -13.09
N TYR A 259 4.81 -19.99 -14.39
CA TYR A 259 4.88 -21.35 -14.92
C TYR A 259 6.29 -21.69 -15.40
N PRO A 260 6.79 -22.94 -15.27
CA PRO A 260 8.13 -23.29 -15.74
C PRO A 260 8.22 -23.34 -17.28
N THR A 261 7.17 -23.76 -17.98
CA THR A 261 7.14 -23.91 -19.44
C THR A 261 5.82 -23.42 -20.04
N CYS A 262 5.76 -23.29 -21.37
CA CYS A 262 4.50 -23.05 -22.06
C CYS A 262 3.64 -24.32 -22.12
N ILE A 263 2.35 -24.13 -22.43
CA ILE A 263 1.37 -25.21 -22.57
C ILE A 263 1.80 -26.25 -23.61
N GLN A 264 2.44 -25.82 -24.71
CA GLN A 264 2.89 -26.73 -25.77
C GLN A 264 4.04 -27.63 -25.35
N CYS A 265 4.79 -27.25 -24.32
CA CYS A 265 5.89 -28.03 -23.76
C CYS A 265 5.45 -28.89 -22.57
N LEU A 266 4.17 -28.87 -22.19
CA LEU A 266 3.66 -29.75 -21.14
C LEU A 266 3.49 -31.18 -21.66
N PRO A 267 3.60 -32.19 -20.78
CA PRO A 267 3.13 -33.54 -21.05
C PRO A 267 1.69 -33.57 -21.55
N GLU A 268 1.33 -34.56 -22.37
CA GLU A 268 0.08 -34.56 -23.12
C GLU A 268 -1.18 -34.50 -22.23
N ASP A 269 -1.17 -35.23 -21.12
CA ASP A 269 -2.22 -35.23 -20.09
C ASP A 269 -2.42 -33.82 -19.50
N LYS A 270 -1.33 -33.18 -19.06
CA LYS A 270 -1.35 -31.83 -18.49
C LYS A 270 -1.70 -30.76 -19.52
N ARG A 271 -1.26 -30.95 -20.77
CA ARG A 271 -1.59 -30.06 -21.88
C ARG A 271 -3.08 -30.07 -22.18
N LYS A 272 -3.70 -31.26 -22.26
CA LYS A 272 -5.15 -31.40 -22.49
C LYS A 272 -5.94 -30.72 -21.38
N ALA A 273 -5.63 -31.03 -20.12
CA ALA A 273 -6.28 -30.41 -18.96
C ALA A 273 -6.14 -28.87 -18.96
N ALA A 274 -4.95 -28.34 -19.27
CA ALA A 274 -4.74 -26.90 -19.33
C ALA A 274 -5.56 -26.22 -20.45
N LEU A 275 -5.68 -26.87 -21.62
CA LEU A 275 -6.47 -26.35 -22.74
C LEU A 275 -7.97 -26.37 -22.42
N GLU A 276 -8.46 -27.43 -21.79
CA GLU A 276 -9.86 -27.54 -21.33
C GLU A 276 -10.20 -26.43 -20.32
N MET A 277 -9.33 -26.18 -19.33
CA MET A 277 -9.52 -25.09 -18.37
C MET A 277 -9.55 -23.70 -19.04
N ILE A 278 -8.70 -23.49 -20.04
CA ILE A 278 -8.66 -22.22 -20.78
C ILE A 278 -9.95 -22.03 -21.57
N GLU A 279 -10.43 -23.08 -22.24
CA GLU A 279 -11.65 -23.01 -23.04
C GLU A 279 -12.87 -22.75 -22.16
N PHE A 280 -13.00 -23.50 -21.06
CA PHE A 280 -14.04 -23.26 -20.06
C PHE A 280 -14.03 -21.82 -19.53
N GLY A 281 -12.86 -21.25 -19.27
CA GLY A 281 -12.74 -19.85 -18.85
C GLY A 281 -13.24 -18.84 -19.88
N LYS A 282 -13.05 -19.11 -21.19
CA LYS A 282 -13.57 -18.25 -22.27
C LYS A 282 -15.09 -18.34 -22.38
N GLU A 283 -15.63 -19.55 -22.28
CA GLU A 283 -17.08 -19.78 -22.28
C GLU A 283 -17.72 -19.02 -21.12
N TRP A 284 -17.15 -19.15 -19.92
CA TRP A 284 -17.61 -18.45 -18.72
C TRP A 284 -17.57 -16.93 -18.86
N HIS A 285 -16.48 -16.37 -19.41
CA HIS A 285 -16.38 -14.94 -19.66
C HIS A 285 -17.42 -14.45 -20.69
N THR A 286 -17.69 -15.26 -21.71
CA THR A 286 -18.73 -14.97 -22.72
C THR A 286 -20.11 -14.93 -22.08
N MET A 287 -20.43 -15.91 -21.23
CA MET A 287 -21.68 -15.91 -20.46
C MET A 287 -21.82 -14.69 -19.55
N HIS A 288 -20.78 -14.32 -18.80
CA HIS A 288 -20.80 -13.11 -17.96
C HIS A 288 -21.13 -11.85 -18.76
N LYS A 289 -20.53 -11.73 -19.95
CA LYS A 289 -20.77 -10.61 -20.85
C LYS A 289 -22.21 -10.59 -21.37
N GLU A 290 -22.77 -11.74 -21.74
CA GLU A 290 -24.17 -11.87 -22.19
C GLU A 290 -25.17 -11.55 -21.07
N LEU A 291 -24.84 -11.90 -19.83
CA LEU A 291 -25.66 -11.64 -18.65
C LEU A 291 -25.48 -10.24 -18.05
N GLY A 292 -24.61 -9.40 -18.62
CA GLY A 292 -24.34 -8.05 -18.12
C GLY A 292 -23.64 -8.02 -16.76
N ILE A 293 -22.98 -9.12 -16.37
CA ILE A 293 -22.22 -9.25 -15.13
C ILE A 293 -20.78 -8.80 -15.43
N ASN A 294 -20.50 -7.51 -15.20
CA ASN A 294 -19.15 -6.94 -15.25
C ASN A 294 -18.40 -7.11 -13.94
#